data_AF-A0A846ARG4-F1
#
_entry.id   AF-A0A846ARG4-F1
#
_cell.length_a   1.000
_cell.length_b   1.000
_cell.length_c   1.000
_cell.angle_alpha   90.00
_cell.angle_beta   90.00
_cell.angle_gamma   90.00
#
_symmetry.space_group_name_H-M   'P 1'
#
loop_
_entity.id
_entity.type
_entity.pdbx_description
1 polymer ?
#
loop_
_entity_poly.entity_id
_entity_poly.type
_entity_poly.pdbx_seq_one_letter_code
_entity_poly.pdbx_strand_id
1 'polypeptide(L)'
;MKKHLGVEYIYEQETPAPTASELPNLTVEDLEKMPSEWLEKLYDGVKALDDDTVLELIEQIPVAQSLLAEKLSNLVNDFQFKTIRQLIESISEKK
;
A
#
# COMPACT_ATOMS: atom_id res chain seq x y z
N MET A 1 24.20 6.17 6.44
CA MET A 1 23.72 4.81 6.76
C MET A 1 22.42 4.63 6.01
N LYS A 2 22.41 3.83 4.93
CA LYS A 2 21.20 3.54 4.15
C LYS A 2 20.89 2.07 4.35
N LYS A 3 19.96 1.77 5.26
CA LYS A 3 19.37 0.43 5.34
C LYS A 3 18.40 0.35 4.17
N HIS A 4 18.80 -0.36 3.13
CA HIS A 4 17.90 -0.78 2.07
C HIS A 4 16.95 -1.81 2.68
N LEU A 5 15.65 -1.55 2.50
CA LEU A 5 14.55 -2.39 2.94
C LEU A 5 14.79 -3.82 2.41
N GLY A 6 15.05 -4.75 3.33
CA GLY A 6 15.21 -6.17 3.04
C GLY A 6 13.86 -6.84 2.91
N VAL A 7 13.08 -6.42 1.90
CA VAL A 7 11.84 -7.08 1.53
C VAL A 7 11.98 -7.55 0.09
N GLU A 8 12.26 -8.84 -0.05
CA GLU A 8 11.99 -9.56 -1.29
C GLU A 8 10.48 -9.66 -1.43
N TYR A 9 9.87 -8.67 -2.09
CA TYR A 9 8.46 -8.75 -2.49
C TYR A 9 8.34 -9.77 -3.63
N ILE A 10 8.30 -11.05 -3.30
CA ILE A 10 7.97 -12.11 -4.26
C ILE A 10 6.44 -12.17 -4.37
N TYR A 11 5.87 -11.26 -5.17
CA TYR A 11 4.54 -11.45 -5.72
C TYR A 11 4.69 -12.16 -7.07
N GLU A 12 4.73 -13.49 -7.03
CA GLU A 12 4.66 -14.32 -8.24
C GLU A 12 3.30 -14.16 -8.91
N GLN A 13 3.23 -13.23 -9.87
CA GLN A 13 2.32 -13.34 -10.99
C GLN A 13 3.16 -13.33 -12.26
N GLU A 14 3.50 -14.53 -12.73
CA GLU A 14 4.10 -14.76 -14.05
C GLU A 14 3.24 -14.06 -15.13
N THR A 15 3.62 -12.85 -15.51
CA THR A 15 3.36 -12.32 -16.86
C THR A 15 4.58 -11.50 -17.31
N PRO A 16 5.13 -11.79 -18.50
CA PRO A 16 6.40 -11.23 -18.95
C PRO A 16 6.28 -9.75 -19.30
N ALA A 17 7.24 -8.95 -18.82
CA ALA A 17 7.41 -7.52 -19.07
C ALA A 17 7.47 -7.17 -20.58
N PRO A 18 7.20 -5.92 -20.99
CA PRO A 18 8.23 -4.88 -20.85
C PRO A 18 7.67 -3.48 -20.50
N THR A 19 8.60 -2.59 -20.18
CA THR A 19 8.47 -1.13 -20.00
C THR A 19 8.07 -0.65 -18.61
N ALA A 20 8.79 0.40 -18.18
CA ALA A 20 8.53 1.22 -17.02
C ALA A 20 7.18 1.95 -17.15
N SER A 21 6.10 1.18 -17.24
CA SER A 21 4.76 1.69 -17.05
C SER A 21 4.66 2.09 -15.59
N GLU A 22 4.68 3.40 -15.38
CA GLU A 22 4.30 4.06 -14.13
C GLU A 22 3.15 3.26 -13.51
N LEU A 23 3.41 2.63 -12.37
CA LEU A 23 2.34 1.99 -11.61
C LEU A 23 1.28 3.06 -11.38
N PRO A 24 0.01 2.82 -11.77
CA PRO A 24 -1.03 3.81 -11.58
C PRO A 24 -1.08 4.16 -10.10
N ASN A 25 -1.17 5.46 -9.78
CA ASN A 25 -1.16 5.90 -8.39
C ASN A 25 -2.25 5.17 -7.58
N LEU A 26 -1.99 4.97 -6.29
CA LEU A 26 -2.99 4.45 -5.38
C LEU A 26 -4.25 5.33 -5.42
N THR A 27 -5.39 4.72 -5.71
CA THR A 27 -6.68 5.41 -5.74
C THR A 27 -7.53 5.02 -4.55
N VAL A 28 -8.44 5.91 -4.18
CA VAL A 28 -9.45 5.70 -3.12
C VAL A 28 -10.24 4.41 -3.38
N GLU A 29 -10.63 4.16 -4.64
CA GLU A 29 -11.38 2.97 -5.04
C GLU A 29 -10.63 1.65 -4.80
N ASP A 30 -9.30 1.68 -4.80
CA ASP A 30 -8.46 0.52 -4.52
C ASP A 30 -8.53 0.16 -3.03
N LEU A 31 -8.46 1.18 -2.18
CA LEU A 31 -8.61 1.07 -0.73
C LEU A 31 -10.05 0.76 -0.30
N GLU A 32 -11.07 1.28 -0.98
CA GLU A 32 -12.49 0.98 -0.68
C GLU A 32 -12.86 -0.49 -0.85
N LYS A 33 -12.06 -1.26 -1.61
CA LYS A 33 -12.24 -2.72 -1.74
C LYS A 33 -11.81 -3.48 -0.49
N MET A 34 -11.01 -2.86 0.37
CA MET A 34 -10.56 -3.45 1.63
C MET A 34 -11.59 -3.25 2.74
N PRO A 35 -11.68 -4.19 3.70
CA PRO A 35 -12.59 -4.04 4.83
C PRO A 35 -12.21 -2.83 5.69
N SER A 36 -13.20 -2.17 6.28
CA SER A 36 -13.00 -0.97 7.10
C SER A 36 -12.02 -1.20 8.25
N GLU A 37 -12.06 -2.37 8.90
CA GLU A 37 -11.12 -2.73 9.96
C GLU A 37 -9.65 -2.71 9.49
N TRP A 38 -9.39 -3.11 8.25
CA TRP A 38 -8.04 -3.07 7.68
C TRP A 38 -7.63 -1.64 7.34
N LEU A 39 -8.55 -0.83 6.80
CA LEU A 39 -8.30 0.59 6.53
C LEU A 39 -8.01 1.39 7.81
N GLU A 40 -8.68 1.08 8.92
CA GLU A 40 -8.41 1.69 10.22
C GLU A 40 -7.01 1.35 10.73
N LYS A 41 -6.58 0.09 10.62
CA LYS A 41 -5.21 -0.32 10.96
C LYS A 41 -4.17 0.35 10.08
N LEU A 42 -4.44 0.43 8.78
CA LEU A 42 -3.56 1.13 7.84
C LEU A 42 -3.46 2.62 8.19
N TYR A 43 -4.59 3.26 8.51
CA TYR A 43 -4.62 4.66 8.94
C TYR A 43 -3.79 4.87 10.20
N ASP A 44 -3.91 3.99 11.20
CA ASP A 44 -3.16 4.10 12.45
C ASP A 44 -1.66 3.92 12.24
N GLY A 45 -1.24 2.89 11.47
CA GLY A 45 0.17 2.68 11.12
C GLY A 45 0.77 3.85 10.35
N VAL A 46 0.06 4.35 9.33
CA VAL A 46 0.46 5.53 8.55
C VAL A 46 0.49 6.80 9.41
N LYS A 47 -0.44 6.95 10.35
CA LYS A 47 -0.49 8.06 11.29
C LYS A 47 0.65 8.01 12.31
N ALA A 48 1.05 6.81 12.73
CA ALA A 48 2.20 6.57 13.59
C ALA A 48 3.54 6.68 12.84
N LEU A 49 3.51 6.78 11.49
CA LEU A 49 4.68 6.70 10.62
C LEU A 49 5.46 5.39 10.83
N ASP A 50 4.75 4.32 11.13
CA ASP A 50 5.30 3.01 11.44
C ASP A 50 5.33 2.18 10.16
N ASP A 51 6.45 2.23 9.44
CA ASP A 51 6.60 1.52 8.17
C ASP A 51 6.48 0.00 8.33
N ASP A 52 7.01 -0.56 9.41
CA ASP A 52 6.94 -1.99 9.74
C ASP A 52 5.47 -2.45 9.82
N THR A 53 4.66 -1.77 10.63
CA THR A 53 3.22 -2.06 10.76
C THR A 53 2.48 -1.96 9.42
N VAL A 54 2.83 -0.98 8.58
CA VAL A 54 2.20 -0.80 7.28
C VAL A 54 2.61 -1.91 6.31
N LEU A 55 3.88 -2.31 6.29
CA LEU A 55 4.37 -3.40 5.45
C LEU A 55 3.73 -4.74 5.85
N GLU A 56 3.59 -5.02 7.15
CA GLU A 56 2.88 -6.21 7.65
C GLU A 56 1.41 -6.24 7.23
N LEU A 57 0.75 -5.08 7.17
CA LEU A 57 -0.62 -4.97 6.65
C LEU A 57 -0.70 -5.22 5.15
N ILE A 58 0.32 -4.78 4.41
CA ILE A 58 0.44 -5.01 2.97
C ILE A 58 0.63 -6.50 2.67
N GLU A 59 1.41 -7.22 3.47
CA GLU A 59 1.59 -8.67 3.30
C GLU A 59 0.31 -9.49 3.57
N GLN A 60 -0.63 -8.94 4.33
CA GLN A 60 -1.94 -9.56 4.57
C GLN A 60 -2.93 -9.36 3.41
N ILE A 61 -2.56 -8.59 2.37
CA ILE A 61 -3.42 -8.33 1.23
C ILE A 61 -3.54 -9.61 0.39
N PRO A 62 -4.78 -10.03 0.00
CA PRO A 62 -4.96 -11.20 -0.84
C PRO A 62 -4.35 -10.98 -2.23
N VAL A 63 -3.85 -12.06 -2.86
CA VAL A 63 -3.25 -12.03 -4.21
C VAL A 63 -4.20 -11.46 -5.29
N ALA A 64 -5.51 -11.54 -5.06
CA ALA A 64 -6.49 -10.88 -5.93
C ALA A 64 -6.33 -9.36 -6.01
N GLN A 65 -5.69 -8.76 -5.00
CA GLN A 65 -5.38 -7.34 -4.89
C GLN A 65 -3.85 -7.11 -4.82
N SER A 66 -3.02 -7.96 -5.43
CA SER A 66 -1.56 -7.75 -5.46
C SER A 66 -1.16 -6.38 -6.00
N LEU A 67 -1.94 -5.83 -6.93
CA LEU A 67 -1.73 -4.48 -7.45
C LEU A 67 -1.88 -3.40 -6.36
N LEU A 68 -2.79 -3.57 -5.39
CA LEU A 68 -2.93 -2.69 -4.23
C LEU A 68 -1.67 -2.75 -3.36
N ALA A 69 -1.22 -3.97 -3.07
CA ALA A 69 -0.04 -4.23 -2.27
C ALA A 69 1.20 -3.57 -2.89
N GLU A 70 1.40 -3.73 -4.19
CA GLU A 70 2.53 -3.11 -4.89
C GLU A 70 2.47 -1.58 -4.87
N LYS A 71 1.30 -0.97 -5.10
CA LYS A 71 1.12 0.49 -5.00
C LYS A 71 1.41 1.01 -3.59
N LEU A 72 0.90 0.33 -2.56
CA LEU A 72 1.14 0.69 -1.17
C LEU A 72 2.61 0.54 -0.79
N SER A 73 3.24 -0.58 -1.14
CA SER A 73 4.67 -0.80 -0.90
C SER A 73 5.51 0.29 -1.55
N ASN A 74 5.21 0.69 -2.78
CA ASN A 74 5.91 1.80 -3.43
C ASN A 74 5.76 3.12 -2.67
N LEU A 75 4.55 3.45 -2.22
CA LEU A 75 4.31 4.66 -1.42
C LEU A 75 5.04 4.62 -0.07
N VAL A 76 5.05 3.47 0.61
CA VAL A 76 5.76 3.30 1.89
C VAL A 76 7.26 3.41 1.69
N ASN A 77 7.82 2.78 0.65
CA ASN A 77 9.23 2.88 0.28
C ASN A 77 9.65 4.32 -0.07
N ASP A 78 8.75 5.10 -0.68
CA ASP A 78 8.96 6.52 -0.99
C ASP A 78 8.61 7.45 0.20
N PHE A 79 8.32 6.90 1.38
CA PHE A 79 7.90 7.64 2.58
C PHE A 79 6.65 8.52 2.36
N GLN A 80 5.79 8.15 1.40
CA GLN A 80 4.55 8.83 1.03
C GLN A 80 3.37 8.51 1.96
N PHE A 81 3.63 8.38 3.26
CA PHE A 81 2.61 8.14 4.29
C PHE A 81 1.49 9.19 4.24
N LYS A 82 1.85 10.45 3.99
CA LYS A 82 0.87 11.54 3.84
C LYS A 82 -0.14 11.26 2.74
N THR A 83 0.31 10.75 1.59
CA THR A 83 -0.55 10.43 0.44
C THR A 83 -1.52 9.31 0.80
N ILE A 84 -1.01 8.24 1.43
CA ILE A 84 -1.84 7.11 1.88
C ILE A 84 -2.91 7.60 2.86
N ARG A 85 -2.52 8.41 3.85
CA ARG A 85 -3.43 8.98 4.85
C ARG A 85 -4.57 9.77 4.21
N GLN A 86 -4.24 10.66 3.28
CA GLN A 86 -5.22 11.50 2.60
C GLN A 86 -6.23 10.68 1.80
N LEU A 87 -5.78 9.59 1.17
CA LEU A 87 -6.68 8.68 0.48
C LEU A 87 -7.64 7.99 1.46
N ILE A 88 -7.17 7.54 2.62
CA ILE A 88 -8.02 6.91 3.65
C ILE A 88 -9.01 7.91 4.27
N GLU A 89 -8.57 9.15 4.52
CA GLU A 89 -9.43 10.22 5.03
C GLU A 89 -10.56 10.54 4.03
N SER A 90 -10.24 10.58 2.73
CA SER A 90 -11.23 10.78 1.68
C SER A 90 -12.29 9.66 1.61
N ILE A 91 -11.99 8.45 2.09
CA ILE A 91 -12.97 7.35 2.19
C ILE A 91 -13.88 7.57 3.40
N SER A 92 -13.29 7.95 4.53
CA SER A 92 -14.00 8.11 5.80
C SER A 92 -14.97 9.31 5.78
N GLU A 93 -14.64 10.40 5.08
CA GLU A 93 -15.52 11.56 4.93
C GLU A 93 -16.71 11.32 3.99
N LYS A 94 -16.68 10.26 3.16
CA LYS A 94 -17.72 9.95 2.18
C LYS A 94 -18.87 9.08 2.73
N LYS A 95 -18.77 8.64 3.99
CA LYS A 95 -19.70 7.71 4.65
C LYS A 95 -20.68 8.46 5.55
#